data_AF-A0A3N5ERL4-F1
#
_entry.id   AF-A0A3N5ERL4-F1
#
_cell.length_a   1.000
_cell.length_b   1.000
_cell.length_c   1.000
_cell.angle_alpha   90.00
_cell.angle_beta   90.00
_cell.angle_gamma   90.00
#
_symmetry.space_group_name_H-M   'P 1'
#
loop_
_entity.id
_entity.type
_entity.pdbx_description
1 polymer ?
#
loop_
_entity_poly.entity_id
_entity_poly.type
_entity_poly.pdbx_seq_one_letter_code
_entity_poly.pdbx_strand_id
1 'polypeptide(L)'
;MLGIESFNPPWDIIFLPLFNALIGLYELLFDDLALAIIVLTIVIRTLLAPLFIRQIRSQKEMQRMSPLVREIQRKHKGNQRKISEETAALYREHGVNMFGGCLPLVLQLPILFALYQALTRASSVITFQPSEDQEAGFT
;
A
#
# COMPACT_ATOMS: atom_id res chain seq x y z
N MET A 1 -28.59 -7.77 -0.05
CA MET A 1 -27.64 -6.72 -0.49
C MET A 1 -26.53 -6.60 0.55
N LEU A 2 -25.42 -7.29 0.33
CA LEU A 2 -24.04 -6.91 0.63
C LEU A 2 -23.19 -8.02 0.00
N GLY A 3 -22.82 -7.78 -1.26
CA GLY A 3 -22.17 -8.75 -2.14
C GLY A 3 -20.73 -8.99 -1.73
N ILE A 4 -20.51 -10.03 -0.94
CA ILE A 4 -19.26 -10.78 -1.00
C ILE A 4 -19.41 -11.70 -2.22
N GLU A 5 -19.22 -11.11 -3.40
CA GLU A 5 -19.15 -11.89 -4.62
C GLU A 5 -17.89 -12.75 -4.56
N SER A 6 -18.15 -14.06 -4.53
CA SER A 6 -17.22 -15.12 -4.83
C SER A 6 -16.37 -14.78 -6.05
N PHE A 7 -15.09 -14.48 -5.84
CA PHE A 7 -14.14 -14.46 -6.94
C PHE A 7 -12.80 -15.01 -6.48
N ASN A 8 -12.61 -16.33 -6.72
CA ASN A 8 -11.46 -16.95 -7.41
C ASN A 8 -11.05 -18.32 -6.77
N PRO A 9 -11.31 -19.47 -7.42
CA PRO A 9 -11.23 -20.82 -6.82
C PRO A 9 -9.83 -21.50 -6.67
N PRO A 10 -8.72 -20.77 -6.41
CA PRO A 10 -7.58 -21.37 -5.66
C PRO A 10 -7.34 -20.76 -4.28
N TRP A 11 -8.03 -19.68 -3.91
CA TRP A 11 -7.74 -18.92 -2.69
C TRP A 11 -8.51 -19.41 -1.45
N ASP A 12 -9.66 -20.06 -1.65
CA ASP A 12 -10.53 -20.56 -0.58
C ASP A 12 -9.87 -21.62 0.31
N ILE A 13 -8.99 -22.46 -0.26
CA ILE A 13 -8.27 -23.53 0.47
C ILE A 13 -7.30 -22.93 1.51
N ILE A 14 -6.77 -21.75 1.24
CA ILE A 14 -5.85 -21.03 2.13
C ILE A 14 -6.63 -20.12 3.08
N PHE A 15 -7.71 -19.49 2.60
CA PHE A 15 -8.50 -18.54 3.38
C PHE A 15 -9.39 -19.21 4.45
N LEU A 16 -10.03 -20.34 4.17
CA LEU A 16 -10.97 -20.98 5.10
C LEU A 16 -10.35 -21.42 6.44
N PRO A 17 -9.22 -22.16 6.49
CA PRO A 17 -8.65 -22.60 7.77
C PRO A 17 -8.11 -21.43 8.59
N LEU A 18 -7.62 -20.41 7.90
CA LEU A 18 -7.13 -19.18 8.51
C LEU A 18 -8.26 -18.35 9.13
N PHE A 19 -9.39 -18.24 8.42
CA PHE A 19 -10.56 -17.49 8.88
C PHE A 19 -11.27 -18.21 10.05
N ASN A 20 -11.33 -19.55 10.03
CA ASN A 20 -11.89 -20.34 11.14
C ASN A 20 -11.03 -20.24 12.41
N ALA A 21 -9.70 -20.24 12.26
CA ALA A 21 -8.77 -20.01 13.38
C ALA A 21 -8.90 -18.57 13.94
N LEU A 22 -9.14 -17.59 13.08
CA LEU A 22 -9.35 -16.19 13.47
C LEU A 22 -10.66 -15.99 14.24
N ILE A 23 -11.76 -16.61 13.80
CA ILE A 23 -13.05 -16.57 14.50
C ILE A 23 -12.96 -17.27 15.85
N GLY A 24 -12.29 -18.44 15.93
CA GLY A 24 -12.06 -19.14 17.19
C GLY A 24 -11.21 -18.33 18.19
N LEU A 25 -10.32 -17.46 17.70
CA LEU A 25 -9.57 -16.54 18.54
C LEU A 25 -10.39 -15.31 18.94
N TYR A 26 -11.27 -14.82 18.06
CA TYR A 26 -12.17 -13.69 18.31
C TYR A 26 -13.23 -14.00 19.39
N GLU A 27 -13.82 -15.20 19.35
CA GLU A 27 -14.74 -15.66 20.40
C GLU A 27 -14.05 -15.80 21.78
N LEU A 28 -12.72 -15.95 21.80
CA LEU A 28 -11.93 -15.99 23.03
C LEU A 28 -11.63 -14.59 23.61
N LEU A 29 -11.86 -13.51 22.84
CA LEU A 29 -11.39 -12.14 23.11
C LEU A 29 -12.50 -11.12 23.44
N PHE A 30 -13.61 -11.58 24.03
CA PHE A 30 -14.52 -10.77 24.87
C PHE A 30 -15.24 -9.57 24.19
N ASP A 31 -15.69 -9.69 22.94
CA ASP A 31 -16.60 -8.72 22.29
C ASP A 31 -16.10 -7.25 22.20
N ASP A 32 -14.83 -6.98 22.50
CA ASP A 32 -14.25 -5.64 22.43
C ASP A 32 -13.76 -5.32 21.02
N LEU A 33 -14.52 -4.49 20.29
CA LEU A 33 -14.22 -4.13 18.89
C LEU A 33 -12.82 -3.54 18.69
N ALA A 34 -12.34 -2.71 19.62
CA ALA A 34 -11.01 -2.11 19.54
C ALA A 34 -9.90 -3.15 19.66
N LEU A 35 -10.08 -4.11 20.58
CA LEU A 35 -9.10 -5.16 20.84
C LEU A 35 -9.11 -6.20 19.71
N ALA A 36 -10.28 -6.50 19.16
CA ALA A 36 -10.46 -7.33 17.99
C ALA A 36 -9.73 -6.77 16.75
N ILE A 37 -9.83 -5.45 16.49
CA ILE A 37 -9.13 -4.81 15.37
C ILE A 37 -7.61 -4.90 15.57
N ILE A 38 -7.10 -4.63 16.77
CA ILE A 38 -5.67 -4.70 17.05
C ILE A 38 -5.14 -6.12 16.82
N VAL A 39 -5.83 -7.13 17.36
CA VAL A 39 -5.45 -8.54 17.22
C VAL A 39 -5.52 -8.98 15.77
N LEU A 40 -6.59 -8.63 15.05
CA LEU A 40 -6.72 -8.87 13.61
C LEU A 40 -5.55 -8.27 12.83
N THR A 41 -5.17 -7.03 13.15
CA THR A 41 -4.05 -6.34 12.50
C THR A 41 -2.73 -7.08 12.75
N ILE A 42 -2.49 -7.57 13.97
CA ILE A 42 -1.28 -8.34 14.32
C ILE A 42 -1.24 -9.68 13.59
N VAL A 43 -2.37 -10.40 13.53
CA VAL A 43 -2.47 -11.68 12.81
C VAL A 43 -2.17 -11.48 11.32
N ILE A 44 -2.82 -10.51 10.69
CA ILE A 44 -2.58 -10.16 9.28
C ILE A 44 -1.11 -9.75 9.09
N ARG A 45 -0.56 -8.87 9.94
CA ARG A 45 0.85 -8.47 9.85
C ARG A 45 1.80 -9.66 9.93
N THR A 46 1.51 -10.62 10.81
CA THR A 46 2.36 -11.80 11.03
C THR A 46 2.32 -12.75 9.84
N LEU A 47 1.15 -12.93 9.21
CA LEU A 47 1.01 -13.73 7.99
C LEU A 47 1.62 -13.07 6.77
N LEU A 48 1.47 -11.75 6.65
CA LEU A 48 2.05 -10.97 5.55
C LEU A 48 3.54 -10.66 5.81
N ALA A 49 4.06 -10.80 7.02
CA ALA A 49 5.48 -10.57 7.34
C ALA A 49 6.46 -11.30 6.39
N PRO A 50 6.33 -12.61 6.12
CA PRO A 50 7.21 -13.29 5.16
C PRO A 50 7.10 -12.71 3.74
N LEU A 51 5.91 -12.24 3.34
CA LEU A 51 5.68 -11.58 2.06
C LEU A 51 6.35 -10.20 2.02
N PHE A 52 6.19 -9.40 3.08
CA PHE A 52 6.83 -8.09 3.24
C PHE A 52 8.36 -8.18 3.26
N ILE A 53 8.94 -9.19 3.90
CA ILE A 53 10.39 -9.42 3.89
C ILE A 53 10.89 -9.66 2.46
N ARG A 54 10.14 -10.41 1.64
CA ARG A 54 10.47 -10.60 0.22
C ARG A 54 10.36 -9.31 -0.57
N GLN A 55 9.36 -8.47 -0.30
CA GLN A 55 9.24 -7.13 -0.92
C GLN A 55 10.41 -6.21 -0.54
N ILE A 56 10.80 -6.19 0.74
CA ILE A 56 11.92 -5.37 1.24
C ILE A 56 13.25 -5.83 0.64
N ARG A 57 13.46 -7.15 0.50
CA ARG A 57 14.66 -7.69 -0.14
C ARG A 57 14.81 -7.21 -1.59
N SER A 58 13.72 -7.24 -2.36
CA SER A 58 13.71 -6.73 -3.74
C SER A 58 14.02 -5.22 -3.81
N GLN A 59 13.51 -4.42 -2.86
CA GLN A 59 13.83 -3.00 -2.79
C GLN A 59 15.30 -2.73 -2.46
N LYS A 60 15.89 -3.52 -1.56
CA LYS A 60 17.30 -3.38 -1.16
C LYS A 60 18.26 -3.72 -2.30
N GLU A 61 17.97 -4.74 -3.10
CA GLU A 61 18.77 -5.05 -4.29
C GLU A 61 18.68 -3.91 -5.32
N MET A 62 17.51 -3.28 -5.48
CA MET A 62 17.36 -2.11 -6.36
C MET A 62 18.19 -0.91 -5.90
N GLN A 63 18.33 -0.68 -4.59
CA GLN A 63 19.21 0.34 -4.03
C GLN A 63 20.69 0.07 -4.31
N ARG A 64 21.11 -1.22 -4.30
CA ARG A 64 22.47 -1.62 -4.67
C ARG A 64 22.78 -1.41 -6.15
N MET A 65 21.78 -1.43 -7.03
CA MET A 65 21.96 -1.12 -8.46
C MET A 65 22.12 0.38 -8.74
N SER A 66 21.63 1.26 -7.87
CA SER A 66 21.72 2.71 -8.05
C SER A 66 23.11 3.24 -8.44
N PRO A 67 24.23 2.82 -7.79
CA PRO A 67 25.57 3.22 -8.22
C PRO A 67 25.97 2.71 -9.62
N LEU A 68 25.63 1.47 -9.97
CA LEU A 68 25.93 0.88 -11.29
C LEU A 68 25.17 1.60 -12.41
N VAL A 69 23.90 1.94 -12.16
CA VAL A 69 23.08 2.73 -13.08
C VAL A 69 23.67 4.13 -13.29
N ARG A 70 24.23 4.75 -12.23
CA ARG A 70 24.95 6.04 -12.37
C ARG A 70 26.22 5.92 -13.20
N GLU A 71 26.90 4.77 -13.17
CA GLU A 71 28.07 4.51 -14.01
C GLU A 71 27.69 4.37 -15.49
N ILE A 72 26.60 3.65 -15.80
CA ILE A 72 26.02 3.58 -17.16
C ILE A 72 25.63 4.98 -17.66
N GLN A 73 24.96 5.77 -16.82
CA GLN A 73 24.61 7.16 -17.13
C GLN A 73 25.85 8.04 -17.39
N ARG A 74 26.97 7.79 -16.69
CA ARG A 74 28.24 8.49 -16.92
C ARG A 74 28.93 8.04 -18.22
N LYS A 75 28.91 6.75 -18.54
CA LYS A 75 29.50 6.18 -19.75
C LYS A 75 28.73 6.59 -21.02
N HIS A 76 27.41 6.67 -20.96
CA HIS A 76 26.55 6.96 -22.11
C HIS A 76 25.92 8.35 -22.09
N LYS A 77 26.61 9.34 -21.48
CA LYS A 77 26.16 10.74 -21.46
C LYS A 77 25.79 11.23 -22.86
N GLY A 78 24.54 11.65 -23.02
CA GLY A 78 24.01 12.18 -24.29
C GLY A 78 23.23 11.17 -25.14
N ASN A 79 23.23 9.88 -24.80
CA ASN A 79 22.48 8.87 -25.55
C ASN A 79 21.44 8.15 -24.67
N GLN A 80 20.31 8.82 -24.48
CA GLN A 80 19.25 8.41 -23.56
C GLN A 80 18.65 7.04 -23.92
N ARG A 81 18.64 6.66 -25.21
CA ARG A 81 18.21 5.32 -25.66
C ARG A 81 19.13 4.22 -25.13
N LYS A 82 20.46 4.38 -25.29
CA LYS A 82 21.45 3.41 -24.79
C LYS A 82 21.43 3.31 -23.28
N ILE A 83 21.27 4.43 -22.57
CA ILE A 83 21.14 4.43 -21.11
C ILE A 83 19.96 3.57 -20.68
N SER A 84 18.78 3.74 -21.29
CA SER A 84 17.59 2.97 -20.95
C SER A 84 17.74 1.47 -21.27
N GLU A 85 18.32 1.13 -22.43
CA GLU A 85 18.58 -0.27 -22.81
C GLU A 85 19.54 -0.98 -21.86
N GLU A 86 20.71 -0.38 -21.57
CA GLU A 86 21.71 -0.98 -20.69
C GLU A 86 21.22 -1.05 -19.23
N THR A 87 20.48 -0.04 -18.78
CA THR A 87 19.86 -0.04 -17.46
C THR A 87 18.82 -1.17 -17.36
N ALA A 88 18.01 -1.39 -18.40
CA ALA A 88 17.04 -2.48 -18.43
C ALA A 88 17.69 -3.86 -18.51
N ALA A 89 18.79 -3.99 -19.26
CA ALA A 89 19.60 -5.21 -19.32
C ALA A 89 20.20 -5.54 -17.94
N LEU A 90 20.79 -4.54 -17.27
CA LEU A 90 21.36 -4.68 -15.93
C LEU A 90 20.32 -5.16 -14.90
N TYR A 91 19.11 -4.59 -14.92
CA TYR A 91 18.03 -5.00 -14.03
C TYR A 91 17.56 -6.44 -14.29
N ARG A 92 17.56 -6.88 -15.55
CA ARG A 92 17.21 -8.25 -15.95
C ARG A 92 18.27 -9.26 -15.51
N GLU A 93 19.55 -8.96 -15.71
CA GLU A 93 20.66 -9.83 -15.28
C GLU A 93 20.67 -10.07 -13.77
N HIS A 94 20.31 -9.05 -12.98
CA HIS A 94 20.28 -9.16 -11.52
C HIS A 94 18.93 -9.63 -10.95
N GLY A 95 17.95 -9.96 -11.80
CA GLY A 95 16.67 -10.52 -11.39
C GLY A 95 15.84 -9.60 -10.48
N VAL A 96 16.04 -8.28 -10.55
CA VAL A 96 15.35 -7.32 -9.68
C VAL A 96 13.98 -6.98 -10.26
N ASN A 97 12.92 -7.27 -9.51
CA ASN A 97 11.55 -7.01 -9.96
C ASN A 97 11.17 -5.55 -9.67
N MET A 98 11.27 -4.69 -10.67
CA MET A 98 11.00 -3.24 -10.58
C MET A 98 9.58 -2.92 -10.06
N PHE A 99 8.62 -3.80 -10.30
CA PHE A 99 7.23 -3.69 -9.83
C PHE A 99 7.05 -4.01 -8.33
N GLY A 100 7.99 -4.74 -7.71
CA GLY A 100 7.92 -5.05 -6.28
C GLY A 100 8.13 -3.84 -5.38
N GLY A 101 8.83 -2.81 -5.88
CA GLY A 101 9.14 -1.59 -5.14
C GLY A 101 8.07 -0.50 -5.20
N CYS A 102 7.23 -0.47 -6.24
CA CYS A 102 6.16 0.51 -6.38
C CYS A 102 4.82 0.06 -5.80
N LEU A 103 4.68 -1.22 -5.45
CA LEU A 103 3.47 -1.78 -4.83
C LEU A 103 2.96 -1.00 -3.59
N PRO A 104 3.83 -0.53 -2.66
CA PRO A 104 3.38 0.27 -1.52
C PRO A 104 2.84 1.64 -1.93
N LEU A 105 3.39 2.22 -3.00
CA LEU A 105 2.96 3.51 -3.53
C LEU A 105 1.60 3.40 -4.21
N VAL A 106 1.34 2.30 -4.92
CA VAL A 106 0.02 2.01 -5.50
C VAL A 106 -1.04 1.87 -4.42
N LEU A 107 -0.70 1.24 -3.29
CA LEU A 107 -1.60 1.15 -2.13
C LEU A 107 -1.83 2.51 -1.43
N GLN A 108 -0.91 3.48 -1.58
CA GLN A 108 -1.01 4.82 -1.01
C GLN A 108 -1.88 5.78 -1.84
N LEU A 109 -1.92 5.60 -3.18
CA LEU A 109 -2.72 6.44 -4.08
C LEU A 109 -4.21 6.57 -3.68
N PRO A 110 -4.90 5.51 -3.21
CA PRO A 110 -6.28 5.61 -2.71
C PRO A 110 -6.46 6.65 -1.59
N ILE A 111 -5.55 6.68 -0.63
CA ILE A 111 -5.61 7.63 0.51
C ILE A 111 -5.43 9.06 0.00
N LEU A 112 -4.50 9.26 -0.93
CA LEU A 112 -4.27 10.57 -1.55
C LEU A 112 -5.50 11.05 -2.33
N PHE A 113 -6.17 10.16 -3.06
CA PHE A 113 -7.37 10.48 -3.81
C PHE A 113 -8.56 10.84 -2.90
N ALA A 114 -8.73 10.09 -1.80
CA ALA A 114 -9.73 10.40 -0.79
C ALA A 114 -9.49 11.78 -0.14
N LEU A 115 -8.24 12.11 0.18
CA LEU A 115 -7.86 13.42 0.71
C LEU A 115 -8.08 14.54 -0.31
N TYR A 116 -7.72 14.33 -1.58
CA TYR A 116 -7.95 15.30 -2.66
C TYR A 116 -9.44 15.59 -2.85
N GLN A 117 -10.28 14.56 -2.82
CA GLN A 117 -11.73 14.71 -2.94
C GLN A 117 -12.32 15.40 -1.70
N ALA A 118 -11.84 15.10 -0.49
CA ALA A 118 -12.21 15.78 0.73
C ALA A 118 -11.82 17.26 0.71
N LEU A 119 -10.60 17.60 0.26
CA LEU A 119 -10.12 18.97 0.14
C LEU A 119 -10.87 19.76 -0.92
N THR A 120 -11.20 19.13 -2.06
CA THR A 120 -11.98 19.77 -3.12
C THR A 120 -13.40 20.07 -2.63
N ARG A 121 -14.03 19.14 -1.91
CA ARG A 121 -15.33 19.37 -1.25
C ARG A 121 -15.23 20.43 -0.16
N ALA A 122 -14.20 20.42 0.68
CA ALA A 122 -13.98 21.43 1.71
C ALA A 122 -13.76 22.84 1.12
N SER A 123 -13.00 22.96 0.02
CA SER A 123 -12.78 24.24 -0.67
C SER A 123 -14.07 24.82 -1.25
N SER A 124 -15.01 23.97 -1.69
CA SER A 124 -16.33 24.42 -2.14
C SER A 124 -17.25 24.88 -0.99
N VAL A 125 -16.98 24.46 0.25
CA VAL A 125 -17.70 24.91 1.45
C VAL A 125 -17.10 26.22 2.00
N ILE A 126 -15.78 26.41 1.87
CA ILE A 126 -15.06 27.58 2.41
C ILE A 126 -15.34 28.88 1.61
N THR A 127 -15.94 28.81 0.43
CA THR A 127 -16.27 30.02 -0.38
C THR A 127 -17.72 30.51 -0.19
N PHE A 128 -18.51 29.91 0.73
CA PHE A 128 -19.82 30.46 1.09
C PHE A 128 -20.22 30.15 2.54
N GLN A 129 -19.64 30.88 3.49
CA GLN A 129 -20.30 31.28 4.74
C GLN A 129 -19.83 32.71 5.09
N PRO A 130 -20.66 33.75 4.87
CA PRO A 130 -20.73 34.84 5.85
C PRO A 130 -21.10 34.18 7.19
N SER A 131 -20.34 34.48 8.23
CA SER A 131 -20.58 34.05 9.60
C SER A 131 -22.01 34.37 10.08
N GLU A 132 -22.83 33.36 10.38
CA GLU A 132 -24.13 33.53 11.06
C GLU A 132 -24.44 32.46 12.13
N ASP A 133 -23.41 31.82 12.70
CA ASP A 133 -23.58 30.80 13.75
C ASP A 133 -22.70 31.04 14.99
N GLN A 134 -22.25 32.28 15.20
CA GLN A 134 -21.71 32.74 16.49
C GLN A 134 -22.72 33.60 17.27
N GLU A 135 -23.95 33.10 17.50
CA GLU A 135 -24.90 33.77 18.43
C GLU A 135 -25.74 32.83 19.33
N ALA A 136 -25.53 31.51 19.34
CA ALA A 136 -26.38 30.59 20.10
C ALA A 136 -25.65 29.69 21.11
N GLY A 137 -24.72 30.25 21.90
CA GLY A 137 -23.99 29.43 22.89
C GLY A 137 -23.07 30.19 23.84
N PHE A 138 -23.49 31.33 24.36
CA PHE A 138 -22.87 31.90 25.57
C PHE A 138 -23.97 32.49 26.46
N THR A 139 -24.44 31.67 27.41
CA THR A 139 -25.03 32.13 28.67
C THR A 139 -23.93 32.64 29.58
#